data_AF-A0A3B6B053-F1
#
_entry.id   AF-A0A3B6B053-F1
#
_cell.length_a   1.000
_cell.length_b   1.000
_cell.length_c   1.000
_cell.angle_alpha   90.00
_cell.angle_beta   90.00
_cell.angle_gamma   90.00
#
_symmetry.space_group_name_H-M   'P 1'
#
loop_
_entity.id
_entity.type
_entity.pdbx_description
1 polymer ?
#
loop_
_entity_poly.entity_id
_entity_poly.type
_entity_poly.pdbx_seq_one_letter_code
_entity_poly.pdbx_strand_id
1 'polypeptide(L)'
;MLDAAIAANVCPDQHTIANTVKSCARIYALATGRSVQAYAVKLGFMADQFVLNSLIHMYASCGDIMAAKVLFNAVEEKGVVTWNAMIAGYFKNGDWKEVVDMFKGMLEVQAPFDEVTLVSVATACGKIGDSKLGERIGVYAEEKGMVRNRNLATALVDMNAKCGELDKARRLFDRMHSRDVVAWSAMISGYTQADRCREALAIFNEMQATEVNPNDITMVSVLSACAVLGALETGKWVHSYIRRKALSLTVVLGTALVDFYAKCGCIEDAVKAFESMPVRNSWTWTALIKGMASNGRGREALELFSSMRKANIEPTDVTFIGVLLACSHSCLVEEGRRHFDSMTQDYGIHPRIEHYGCMVDLLGRAGLIDEVHQFIRNMPIVPNAVVWRALLSACTVHKNVEIGEEALKQITPLDPNHSGNYILLSNTYASVGQWKDAAMIRKEMNERGIKKIPGCSLIELDGTIFEFFAEDSDHPQSREIYEKVDEMIENIKMAGYVPNTADARLDVDESEKQVSVSHHSEKLAIAFGLMKSRPGATIRLSKNLRVCVDCHSATKLISKVYNREIVVRDRNRFHHFKDGLCSCNDYCTVSFHCFGHNDGICWVDFDGSTYGCFW
;
A
#
# COMPACT_ATOMS: atom_id res chain seq x y z
N MET A 1 39.53 32.07 -15.84
CA MET A 1 39.18 33.42 -15.34
C MET A 1 40.17 33.85 -14.26
N LEU A 2 40.40 33.06 -13.20
CA LEU A 2 41.45 33.34 -12.21
C LEU A 2 42.86 33.40 -12.82
N ASP A 3 43.22 32.42 -13.66
CA ASP A 3 44.52 32.42 -14.36
C ASP A 3 44.68 33.59 -15.35
N ALA A 4 43.57 34.04 -15.95
CA ALA A 4 43.56 35.17 -16.86
C ALA A 4 43.69 36.52 -16.12
N ALA A 5 43.11 36.64 -14.92
CA ALA A 5 43.28 37.80 -14.05
C ALA A 5 44.72 37.89 -13.52
N ILE A 6 45.29 36.75 -13.12
CA ILE A 6 46.70 36.63 -12.70
C ILE A 6 47.63 36.98 -13.86
N ALA A 7 47.36 36.48 -15.08
CA ALA A 7 48.14 36.79 -16.28
C ALA A 7 48.02 38.27 -16.73
N ALA A 8 46.91 38.94 -16.38
CA ALA A 8 46.67 40.36 -16.66
C ALA A 8 47.14 41.31 -15.54
N ASN A 9 47.82 40.79 -14.51
CA ASN A 9 48.31 41.57 -13.36
C ASN A 9 47.21 42.26 -12.53
N VAL A 10 45.99 41.70 -12.54
CA VAL A 10 44.86 42.16 -11.73
C VAL A 10 44.75 41.26 -10.50
N CYS A 11 44.98 41.80 -9.31
CA CYS A 11 44.85 41.05 -8.06
C CYS A 11 43.39 40.64 -7.83
N PRO A 12 43.08 39.33 -7.73
CA PRO A 12 41.75 38.86 -7.38
C PRO A 12 41.35 39.37 -6.00
N ASP A 13 40.18 40.00 -5.91
CA ASP A 13 39.59 40.42 -4.64
C ASP A 13 38.74 39.31 -4.01
N GLN A 14 38.21 39.58 -2.82
CA GLN A 14 37.33 38.67 -2.08
C GLN A 14 36.11 38.20 -2.89
N HIS A 15 35.56 39.08 -3.75
CA HIS A 15 34.41 38.77 -4.60
C HIS A 15 34.78 37.81 -5.74
N THR A 16 35.94 38.01 -6.35
CA THR A 16 36.48 37.14 -7.41
C THR A 16 36.70 35.73 -6.87
N ILE A 17 37.28 35.61 -5.68
CA ILE A 17 37.52 34.32 -5.02
C ILE A 17 36.18 33.65 -4.69
N ALA A 18 35.28 34.35 -4.00
CA ALA A 18 33.99 33.80 -3.60
C ALA A 18 33.14 33.33 -4.80
N ASN A 19 33.10 34.08 -5.90
CA ASN A 19 32.38 33.70 -7.11
C ASN A 19 33.01 32.50 -7.83
N THR A 20 34.35 32.42 -7.83
CA THR A 20 35.07 31.27 -8.38
C THR A 20 34.78 30.00 -7.57
N VAL A 21 34.78 30.11 -6.24
CA VAL A 21 34.43 29.02 -5.32
C VAL A 21 32.96 28.58 -5.50
N LYS A 22 32.01 29.52 -5.61
CA LYS A 22 30.60 29.20 -5.92
C LYS A 22 30.45 28.49 -7.27
N SER A 23 31.26 28.86 -8.25
CA SER A 23 31.29 28.17 -9.54
C SER A 23 31.80 26.73 -9.39
N CYS A 24 32.87 26.52 -8.62
CA CYS A 24 33.39 25.18 -8.30
C CYS A 24 32.32 24.32 -7.61
N ALA A 25 31.53 24.92 -6.69
CA ALA A 25 30.42 24.24 -6.01
C ALA A 25 29.34 23.76 -6.99
N ARG A 26 29.03 24.55 -8.03
CA ARG A 26 28.02 24.22 -9.04
C ARG A 26 28.44 23.10 -9.98
N ILE A 27 29.74 22.98 -10.27
CA ILE A 27 30.29 21.94 -11.15
C ILE A 27 30.96 20.80 -10.39
N TYR A 28 30.81 20.75 -9.06
CA TYR A 28 31.39 19.73 -8.17
C TYR A 28 32.92 19.58 -8.33
N ALA A 29 33.63 20.66 -8.67
CA ALA A 29 35.08 20.65 -8.92
C ALA A 29 35.88 20.82 -7.62
N LEU A 30 35.89 19.78 -6.78
CA LEU A 30 36.55 19.80 -5.47
C LEU A 30 38.05 20.12 -5.55
N ALA A 31 38.77 19.54 -6.51
CA ALA A 31 40.21 19.77 -6.68
C ALA A 31 40.51 21.25 -7.01
N THR A 32 39.76 21.83 -7.95
CA THR A 32 39.87 23.25 -8.29
C THR A 32 39.48 24.14 -7.11
N GLY A 33 38.41 23.79 -6.38
CA GLY A 33 38.01 24.49 -5.17
C GLY A 33 39.09 24.53 -4.09
N ARG A 34 39.79 23.41 -3.87
CA ARG A 34 40.96 23.32 -2.96
C ARG A 34 42.10 24.24 -3.39
N SER A 35 42.41 24.29 -4.69
CA SER A 35 43.42 25.21 -5.22
C SER A 35 43.04 26.68 -5.00
N VAL A 36 41.76 27.02 -5.18
CA VAL A 36 41.26 28.38 -4.94
C VAL A 36 41.28 28.72 -3.44
N GLN A 37 41.00 27.77 -2.54
CA GLN A 37 41.19 27.97 -1.10
C GLN A 37 42.66 28.23 -0.75
N ALA A 38 43.59 27.42 -1.26
CA ALA A 38 45.01 27.62 -0.99
C ALA A 38 45.48 29.02 -1.43
N TYR A 39 44.94 29.51 -2.54
CA TYR A 39 45.17 30.88 -3.00
C TYR A 39 44.56 31.94 -2.05
N ALA A 40 43.33 31.72 -1.57
CA ALA A 40 42.68 32.59 -0.58
C ALA A 40 43.46 32.67 0.74
N VAL A 41 44.03 31.54 1.20
CA VAL A 41 44.93 31.48 2.35
C VAL A 41 46.18 32.32 2.12
N LYS A 42 46.84 32.16 0.96
CA LYS A 42 48.07 32.89 0.62
C LYS A 42 47.87 34.41 0.58
N LEU A 43 46.70 34.86 0.16
CA LEU A 43 46.35 36.29 0.07
C LEU A 43 45.72 36.86 1.34
N GLY A 44 45.54 36.06 2.39
CA GLY A 44 44.98 36.51 3.66
C GLY A 44 43.46 36.72 3.66
N PHE A 45 42.73 36.20 2.67
CA PHE A 45 41.27 36.34 2.57
C PHE A 45 40.49 35.35 3.47
N MET A 46 41.18 34.55 4.29
CA MET A 46 40.52 33.62 5.20
C MET A 46 39.88 34.29 6.41
N ALA A 47 40.12 35.59 6.64
CA ALA A 47 39.40 36.38 7.64
C ALA A 47 38.08 36.95 7.10
N ASP A 48 37.85 36.91 5.77
CA ASP A 48 36.63 37.43 5.16
C ASP A 48 35.49 36.40 5.26
N GLN A 49 34.40 36.78 5.93
CA GLN A 49 33.25 35.89 6.13
C GLN A 49 32.58 35.47 4.81
N PHE A 50 32.63 36.30 3.77
CA PHE A 50 31.99 36.01 2.49
C PHE A 50 32.74 34.92 1.71
N VAL A 51 34.08 34.96 1.75
CA VAL A 51 34.95 33.91 1.22
C VAL A 51 34.79 32.61 2.01
N LEU A 52 34.81 32.68 3.35
CA LEU A 52 34.60 31.50 4.21
C LEU A 52 33.25 30.83 3.97
N ASN A 53 32.15 31.59 3.95
CA ASN A 53 30.82 31.05 3.67
C ASN A 53 30.73 30.40 2.29
N SER A 54 31.39 30.99 1.28
CA SER A 54 31.46 30.43 -0.07
C SER A 54 32.24 29.12 -0.09
N LEU A 55 33.36 29.03 0.65
CA LEU A 55 34.16 27.82 0.78
C LEU A 55 33.42 26.71 1.52
N ILE A 56 32.72 27.02 2.62
CA ILE A 56 31.87 26.06 3.35
C ILE A 56 30.82 25.49 2.38
N HIS A 57 30.08 26.34 1.66
CA HIS A 57 29.09 25.89 0.68
C HIS A 57 29.70 25.04 -0.43
N MET A 58 30.92 25.37 -0.90
CA MET A 58 31.61 24.60 -1.93
C MET A 58 32.00 23.21 -1.45
N TYR A 59 32.68 23.11 -0.31
CA TYR A 59 33.05 21.81 0.26
C TYR A 59 31.84 20.95 0.55
N ALA A 60 30.82 21.54 1.17
CA ALA A 60 29.59 20.84 1.52
C ALA A 60 28.83 20.35 0.27
N SER A 61 28.75 21.19 -0.78
CA SER A 61 28.13 20.78 -2.06
C SER A 61 28.94 19.72 -2.80
N CYS A 62 30.26 19.66 -2.60
CA CYS A 62 31.13 18.64 -3.19
C CYS A 62 31.20 17.34 -2.36
N GLY A 63 30.45 17.23 -1.27
CA GLY A 63 30.41 16.05 -0.40
C GLY A 63 31.54 15.97 0.63
N ASP A 64 32.50 16.91 0.65
CA ASP A 64 33.57 16.95 1.66
C ASP A 64 33.10 17.71 2.91
N ILE A 65 32.19 17.08 3.64
CA ILE A 65 31.56 17.65 4.83
C ILE A 65 32.57 17.89 5.95
N MET A 66 33.64 17.11 6.02
CA MET A 66 34.68 17.29 7.05
C MET A 66 35.44 18.61 6.84
N ALA A 67 35.86 18.92 5.61
CA ALA A 67 36.47 20.20 5.30
C ALA A 67 35.51 21.38 5.56
N ALA A 68 34.22 21.20 5.20
CA ALA A 68 33.19 22.20 5.49
C ALA A 68 33.02 22.45 6.99
N LYS A 69 33.01 21.40 7.83
CA LYS A 69 32.95 21.49 9.30
C LYS A 69 34.14 22.24 9.88
N VAL A 70 35.36 21.96 9.41
CA VAL A 70 36.57 22.64 9.88
C VAL A 70 36.46 24.14 9.63
N LEU A 71 36.06 24.54 8.42
CA LEU A 71 35.86 25.95 8.09
C LEU A 71 34.70 26.57 8.87
N PHE A 72 33.60 25.85 9.05
CA PHE A 72 32.47 26.29 9.86
C PHE A 72 32.88 26.58 11.31
N ASN A 73 33.65 25.68 11.93
CA ASN A 73 34.12 25.85 13.30
C ASN A 73 35.11 27.03 13.44
N ALA A 74 35.87 27.33 12.38
CA ALA A 74 36.80 28.46 12.34
C ALA A 74 36.12 29.84 12.23
N VAL A 75 34.84 29.91 11.86
CA VAL A 75 34.09 31.18 11.87
C VAL A 75 33.75 31.56 13.30
N GLU A 76 34.25 32.71 13.79
CA GLU A 76 33.96 33.20 15.15
C GLU A 76 32.48 33.56 15.32
N GLU A 77 31.95 34.46 14.48
CA GLU A 77 30.55 34.86 14.47
C GLU A 77 29.79 34.20 13.30
N LYS A 78 28.99 33.18 13.61
CA LYS A 78 28.25 32.41 12.61
C LYS A 78 26.88 33.05 12.34
N GLY A 79 26.74 33.68 11.17
CA GLY A 79 25.45 34.21 10.71
C GLY A 79 24.56 33.15 10.04
N VAL A 80 23.34 33.54 9.66
CA VAL A 80 22.34 32.67 9.00
C VAL A 80 22.92 31.95 7.78
N VAL A 81 23.71 32.65 6.98
CA VAL A 81 24.34 32.11 5.76
C VAL A 81 25.34 31.00 6.08
N THR A 82 26.11 31.13 7.17
CA THR A 82 27.09 30.13 7.61
C THR A 82 26.40 28.84 8.03
N TRP A 83 25.32 28.95 8.82
CA TRP A 83 24.50 27.80 9.24
C TRP A 83 23.77 27.15 8.06
N ASN A 84 23.13 27.96 7.20
CA ASN A 84 22.41 27.46 6.02
C ASN A 84 23.35 26.76 5.03
N ALA A 85 24.61 27.17 4.91
CA ALA A 85 25.59 26.48 4.06
C ALA A 85 25.86 25.04 4.55
N MET A 86 25.99 24.84 5.86
CA MET A 86 26.15 23.51 6.45
C MET A 86 24.88 22.67 6.36
N ILE A 87 23.74 23.25 6.73
CA ILE A 87 22.43 22.59 6.66
C ILE A 87 22.14 22.13 5.23
N ALA A 88 22.34 22.99 4.23
CA ALA A 88 22.16 22.64 2.82
C ALA A 88 23.14 21.54 2.35
N GLY A 89 24.36 21.52 2.91
CA GLY A 89 25.34 20.47 2.70
C GLY A 89 24.84 19.10 3.11
N TYR A 90 24.49 18.95 4.40
CA TYR A 90 23.93 17.71 4.93
C TYR A 90 22.63 17.32 4.23
N PHE A 91 21.77 18.30 3.95
CA PHE A 91 20.52 18.09 3.24
C PHE A 91 20.75 17.44 1.87
N LYS A 92 21.72 17.95 1.08
CA LYS A 92 22.05 17.40 -0.24
C LYS A 92 22.62 15.98 -0.17
N ASN A 93 23.34 15.66 0.91
CA ASN A 93 23.91 14.34 1.13
C ASN A 93 22.90 13.33 1.72
N GLY A 94 21.72 13.77 2.13
CA GLY A 94 20.71 12.93 2.77
C GLY A 94 20.98 12.65 4.24
N ASP A 95 21.87 13.41 4.87
CA ASP A 95 22.23 13.32 6.29
C ASP A 95 21.17 14.06 7.15
N TRP A 96 19.94 13.54 7.16
CA TRP A 96 18.76 14.22 7.74
C TRP A 96 18.88 14.47 9.24
N LYS A 97 19.54 13.55 9.97
CA LYS A 97 19.75 13.69 11.41
C LYS A 97 20.67 14.86 11.71
N GLU A 98 21.74 15.00 10.93
CA GLU A 98 22.72 16.07 11.03
C GLU A 98 22.09 17.42 10.66
N VAL A 99 21.16 17.48 9.70
CA VAL A 99 20.36 18.69 9.45
C VAL A 99 19.61 19.13 10.70
N VAL A 100 18.94 18.20 11.38
CA VAL A 100 18.20 18.47 12.61
C VAL A 100 19.14 18.86 13.75
N ASP A 101 20.28 18.19 13.90
CA ASP A 101 21.25 18.47 14.97
C ASP A 101 21.95 19.82 14.75
N MET A 102 22.24 20.21 13.51
CA MET A 102 22.70 21.56 13.18
C MET A 102 21.68 22.62 13.57
N PHE A 103 20.39 22.38 13.35
CA PHE A 103 19.35 23.31 13.76
C PHE A 103 19.21 23.41 15.28
N LYS A 104 19.33 22.29 16.01
CA LYS A 104 19.36 22.31 17.48
C LYS A 104 20.54 23.15 18.00
N GLY A 105 21.74 22.96 17.43
CA GLY A 105 22.90 23.78 17.76
C GLY A 105 22.67 25.27 17.46
N MET A 106 21.99 25.58 16.35
CA MET A 106 21.59 26.95 16.00
C MET A 106 20.64 27.58 17.04
N LEU A 107 19.71 26.80 17.59
CA LEU A 107 18.82 27.21 18.67
C LEU A 107 19.56 27.42 20.00
N GLU A 108 20.53 26.57 20.33
CA GLU A 108 21.33 26.64 21.56
C GLU A 108 22.15 27.95 21.63
N VAL A 109 22.72 28.37 20.51
CA VAL A 109 23.47 29.63 20.41
C VAL A 109 22.60 30.85 20.09
N GLN A 110 21.27 30.67 20.05
CA GLN A 110 20.29 31.71 19.71
C GLN A 110 20.57 32.42 18.37
N ALA A 111 21.10 31.69 17.40
CA ALA A 111 21.37 32.25 16.08
C ALA A 111 20.07 32.50 15.30
N PRO A 112 19.96 33.61 14.54
CA PRO A 112 18.78 33.90 13.74
C PRO A 112 18.66 32.91 12.58
N PHE A 113 17.45 32.42 12.31
CA PHE A 113 17.15 31.53 11.17
C PHE A 113 16.02 32.11 10.32
N ASP A 114 15.95 31.66 9.07
CA ASP A 114 14.98 32.14 8.08
C ASP A 114 14.08 31.01 7.55
N GLU A 115 13.19 31.35 6.61
CA GLU A 115 12.27 30.39 5.98
C GLU A 115 13.02 29.24 5.27
N VAL A 116 14.23 29.50 4.74
CA VAL A 116 15.04 28.49 4.06
C VAL A 116 15.58 27.47 5.05
N THR A 117 16.01 27.93 6.23
CA THR A 117 16.37 27.05 7.35
C THR A 117 15.17 26.15 7.71
N LEU A 118 13.99 26.73 7.92
CA LEU A 118 12.81 25.98 8.33
C LEU A 118 12.31 24.98 7.29
N VAL A 119 12.38 25.31 5.98
CA VAL A 119 12.07 24.35 4.90
C VAL A 119 12.99 23.12 4.97
N SER A 120 14.29 23.35 5.14
CA SER A 120 15.29 22.28 5.19
C SER A 120 15.08 21.37 6.40
N VAL A 121 14.82 21.98 7.56
CA VAL A 121 14.60 21.24 8.81
C VAL A 121 13.24 20.53 8.82
N ALA A 122 12.16 21.16 8.35
CA ALA A 122 10.85 20.51 8.25
C ALA A 122 10.92 19.26 7.36
N THR A 123 11.58 19.35 6.20
CA THR A 123 11.81 18.20 5.32
C THR A 123 12.60 17.11 6.04
N ALA A 124 13.66 17.46 6.77
CA ALA A 124 14.46 16.50 7.53
C ALA A 124 13.64 15.83 8.64
N CYS A 125 12.83 16.58 9.40
CA CYS A 125 11.90 16.05 10.40
C CYS A 125 10.94 15.03 9.76
N GLY A 126 10.37 15.33 8.59
CA GLY A 126 9.51 14.40 7.86
C GLY A 126 10.23 13.14 7.39
N LYS A 127 11.54 13.22 7.10
CA LYS A 127 12.35 12.05 6.70
C LYS A 127 12.72 11.14 7.87
N ILE A 128 12.94 11.70 9.06
CA ILE A 128 13.31 10.93 10.26
C ILE A 128 12.11 10.63 11.19
N GLY A 129 10.94 11.18 10.90
CA GLY A 129 9.74 11.05 11.72
C GLY A 129 9.78 11.85 13.04
N ASP A 130 10.54 12.94 13.11
CA ASP A 130 10.61 13.80 14.32
C ASP A 130 9.40 14.74 14.38
N SER A 131 8.26 14.19 14.77
CA SER A 131 6.99 14.92 14.89
C SER A 131 7.06 16.05 15.93
N LYS A 132 7.83 15.88 17.01
CA LYS A 132 7.96 16.87 18.09
C LYS A 132 8.66 18.14 17.62
N LEU A 133 9.81 17.99 16.95
CA LEU A 133 10.50 19.16 16.40
C LEU A 133 9.70 19.77 15.25
N GLY A 134 9.10 18.94 14.40
CA GLY A 134 8.21 19.38 13.33
C GLY A 134 7.05 20.26 13.84
N GLU A 135 6.40 19.85 14.93
CA GLU A 135 5.32 20.62 15.57
C GLU A 135 5.81 21.96 16.11
N ARG A 136 6.95 21.99 16.82
CA ARG A 136 7.54 23.24 17.32
C ARG A 136 7.85 24.22 16.21
N ILE A 137 8.39 23.74 15.08
CA ILE A 137 8.68 24.56 13.90
C ILE A 137 7.37 25.06 13.26
N GLY A 138 6.35 24.22 13.17
CA GLY A 138 5.04 24.60 12.65
C GLY A 138 4.39 25.73 13.45
N VAL A 139 4.34 25.60 14.78
CA VAL A 139 3.80 26.64 15.68
C VAL A 139 4.57 27.95 15.53
N TYR A 140 5.90 27.90 15.55
CA TYR A 140 6.74 29.09 15.35
C TYR A 140 6.46 29.78 13.99
N ALA A 141 6.38 29.00 12.92
CA ALA A 141 6.12 29.51 11.58
C ALA A 141 4.73 30.16 11.48
N GLU A 142 3.73 29.64 12.18
CA GLU A 142 2.39 30.24 12.27
C GLU A 142 2.39 31.55 13.06
N GLU A 143 3.00 31.56 14.25
CA GLU A 143 3.10 32.74 15.12
C GLU A 143 3.81 33.91 14.43
N LYS A 144 4.83 33.62 13.62
CA LYS A 144 5.58 34.63 12.85
C LYS A 144 4.97 34.95 11.49
N GLY A 145 3.87 34.28 11.10
CA GLY A 145 3.22 34.47 9.79
C GLY A 145 4.05 33.99 8.59
N MET A 146 5.10 33.20 8.82
CA MET A 146 6.02 32.67 7.79
C MET A 146 5.34 31.59 6.94
N VAL A 147 4.26 30.98 7.42
CA VAL A 147 3.42 30.03 6.64
C VAL A 147 2.75 30.65 5.40
N ARG A 148 2.85 31.97 5.20
CA ARG A 148 2.50 32.62 3.92
C ARG A 148 3.48 32.25 2.80
N ASN A 149 4.73 31.89 3.14
CA ASN A 149 5.67 31.36 2.18
C ASN A 149 5.21 29.98 1.69
N ARG A 150 4.95 29.86 0.39
CA ARG A 150 4.47 28.62 -0.22
C ARG A 150 5.41 27.44 0.01
N ASN A 151 6.72 27.62 -0.11
CA ASN A 151 7.70 26.54 0.03
C ASN A 151 7.73 26.01 1.48
N LEU A 152 7.65 26.91 2.47
CA LEU A 152 7.57 26.53 3.87
C LEU A 152 6.25 25.82 4.19
N ALA A 153 5.13 26.34 3.71
CA ALA A 153 3.84 25.69 3.87
C ALA A 153 3.82 24.29 3.25
N THR A 154 4.32 24.13 2.02
CA THR A 154 4.47 22.83 1.35
C THR A 154 5.35 21.87 2.16
N ALA A 155 6.51 22.34 2.67
CA ALA A 155 7.41 21.51 3.48
C ALA A 155 6.77 21.08 4.81
N LEU A 156 5.98 21.96 5.45
CA LEU A 156 5.23 21.63 6.66
C LEU A 156 4.10 20.63 6.40
N VAL A 157 3.39 20.76 5.27
CA VAL A 157 2.37 19.78 4.84
C VAL A 157 3.01 18.40 4.65
N ASP A 158 4.09 18.31 3.89
CA ASP A 158 4.83 17.07 3.63
C ASP A 158 5.38 16.44 4.92
N MET A 159 5.92 17.27 5.82
CA MET A 159 6.40 16.83 7.13
C MET A 159 5.27 16.26 7.99
N ASN A 160 4.16 16.98 8.14
CA ASN A 160 3.02 16.50 8.94
C ASN A 160 2.44 15.21 8.37
N ALA A 161 2.31 15.12 7.04
CA ALA A 161 1.83 13.91 6.37
C ALA A 161 2.72 12.69 6.65
N LYS A 162 4.05 12.83 6.53
CA LYS A 162 5.00 11.75 6.81
C LYS A 162 5.11 11.37 8.28
N CYS A 163 4.83 12.32 9.18
CA CYS A 163 4.74 12.07 10.62
C CYS A 163 3.40 11.47 11.06
N GLY A 164 2.46 11.20 10.14
CA GLY A 164 1.14 10.64 10.44
C GLY A 164 0.09 11.65 10.91
N GLU A 165 0.44 12.93 10.99
CA GLU A 165 -0.43 14.03 11.44
C GLU A 165 -1.28 14.59 10.29
N LEU A 166 -2.03 13.70 9.61
CA LEU A 166 -2.74 14.03 8.37
C LEU A 166 -3.77 15.15 8.52
N ASP A 167 -4.45 15.26 9.65
CA ASP A 167 -5.44 16.33 9.86
C ASP A 167 -4.77 17.71 9.99
N LYS A 168 -3.57 17.77 10.60
CA LYS A 168 -2.75 18.99 10.62
C LYS A 168 -2.28 19.34 9.22
N ALA A 169 -1.79 18.35 8.47
CA ALA A 169 -1.38 18.52 7.08
C ALA A 169 -2.54 19.06 6.21
N ARG A 170 -3.75 18.49 6.34
CA ARG A 170 -4.94 18.94 5.62
C ARG A 170 -5.30 20.38 5.96
N ARG A 171 -5.33 20.76 7.24
CA ARG A 171 -5.62 22.15 7.65
C ARG A 171 -4.62 23.15 7.07
N LEU A 172 -3.33 22.83 7.10
CA LEU A 172 -2.29 23.68 6.50
C LEU A 172 -2.49 23.80 4.98
N PHE A 173 -2.74 22.67 4.32
CA PHE A 173 -3.00 22.59 2.88
C PHE A 173 -4.22 23.43 2.45
N ASP A 174 -5.31 23.36 3.21
CA ASP A 174 -6.53 24.13 2.96
C ASP A 174 -6.31 25.64 3.03
N ARG A 175 -5.47 26.09 3.97
CA ARG A 175 -5.13 27.50 4.17
C ARG A 175 -4.16 28.06 3.11
N MET A 176 -3.57 27.21 2.26
CA MET A 176 -2.68 27.66 1.19
C MET A 176 -3.48 28.37 0.08
N HIS A 177 -3.10 29.60 -0.25
CA HIS A 177 -3.71 30.39 -1.33
C HIS A 177 -3.37 29.82 -2.73
N SER A 178 -2.18 29.23 -2.87
CA SER A 178 -1.70 28.59 -4.09
C SER A 178 -0.94 27.33 -3.72
N ARG A 179 -1.40 26.19 -4.26
CA ARG A 179 -0.83 24.86 -4.02
C ARG A 179 -0.10 24.42 -5.28
N ASP A 180 1.17 24.12 -5.15
CA ASP A 180 1.95 23.56 -6.25
C ASP A 180 1.83 22.02 -6.29
N VAL A 181 2.36 21.42 -7.36
CA VAL A 181 2.33 19.96 -7.56
C VAL A 181 2.93 19.20 -6.37
N VAL A 182 3.88 19.79 -5.65
CA VAL A 182 4.54 19.16 -4.50
C VAL A 182 3.58 19.09 -3.32
N ALA A 183 2.87 20.18 -3.00
CA ALA A 183 1.85 20.18 -1.93
C ALA A 183 0.72 19.18 -2.21
N TRP A 184 0.21 19.14 -3.46
CA TRP A 184 -0.81 18.16 -3.86
C TRP A 184 -0.28 16.72 -3.73
N SER A 185 0.92 16.45 -4.25
CA SER A 185 1.54 15.13 -4.17
C SER A 185 1.77 14.67 -2.73
N ALA A 186 2.18 15.58 -1.84
CA ALA A 186 2.39 15.30 -0.43
C ALA A 186 1.09 14.86 0.26
N MET A 187 -0.03 15.56 0.01
CA MET A 187 -1.33 15.18 0.57
C MET A 187 -1.82 13.83 0.02
N ILE A 188 -1.76 13.63 -1.30
CA ILE A 188 -2.21 12.38 -1.94
C ILE A 188 -1.36 11.20 -1.45
N SER A 189 -0.04 11.35 -1.40
CA SER A 189 0.87 10.34 -0.88
C SER A 189 0.63 10.07 0.60
N GLY A 190 0.40 11.11 1.41
CA GLY A 190 0.11 10.98 2.85
C GLY A 190 -1.16 10.18 3.12
N TYR A 191 -2.25 10.51 2.43
CA TYR A 191 -3.50 9.74 2.54
C TYR A 191 -3.33 8.30 2.06
N THR A 192 -2.62 8.08 0.94
CA THR A 192 -2.36 6.74 0.41
C THR A 192 -1.54 5.89 1.39
N GLN A 193 -0.52 6.47 2.02
CA GLN A 193 0.33 5.77 2.99
C GLN A 193 -0.36 5.46 4.32
N ALA A 194 -1.42 6.20 4.66
CA ALA A 194 -2.25 5.94 5.83
C ALA A 194 -3.47 5.06 5.51
N ASP A 195 -3.45 4.36 4.37
CA ASP A 195 -4.53 3.51 3.85
C ASP A 195 -5.87 4.24 3.57
N ARG A 196 -5.90 5.57 3.69
CA ARG A 196 -7.05 6.47 3.41
C ARG A 196 -7.20 6.75 1.91
N CYS A 197 -7.34 5.68 1.14
CA CYS A 197 -7.28 5.72 -0.33
C CYS A 197 -8.45 6.51 -0.96
N ARG A 198 -9.63 6.52 -0.33
CA ARG A 198 -10.79 7.29 -0.84
C ARG A 198 -10.50 8.79 -0.78
N GLU A 199 -9.96 9.26 0.34
CA GLU A 199 -9.54 10.65 0.49
C GLU A 199 -8.40 11.01 -0.47
N ALA A 200 -7.46 10.10 -0.69
CA ALA A 200 -6.39 10.31 -1.68
C ALA A 200 -6.95 10.57 -3.09
N LEU A 201 -7.95 9.80 -3.54
CA LEU A 201 -8.61 10.02 -4.83
C LEU A 201 -9.47 11.30 -4.84
N ALA A 202 -10.11 11.66 -3.72
CA ALA A 202 -10.82 12.92 -3.61
C ALA A 202 -9.88 14.13 -3.79
N ILE A 203 -8.71 14.12 -3.13
CA ILE A 203 -7.70 15.17 -3.28
C ILE A 203 -7.15 15.22 -4.71
N PHE A 204 -7.00 14.06 -5.35
CA PHE A 204 -6.61 14.01 -6.75
C PHE A 204 -7.65 14.63 -7.68
N ASN A 205 -8.95 14.41 -7.42
CA ASN A 205 -10.02 15.05 -8.18
C ASN A 205 -10.03 16.58 -7.99
N GLU A 206 -9.80 17.07 -6.77
CA GLU A 206 -9.59 18.50 -6.51
C GLU A 206 -8.38 19.07 -7.28
N MET A 207 -7.28 18.32 -7.35
CA MET A 207 -6.09 18.70 -8.12
C MET A 207 -6.40 18.83 -9.62
N GLN A 208 -7.17 17.89 -10.17
CA GLN A 208 -7.58 17.94 -11.58
C GLN A 208 -8.51 19.12 -11.86
N ALA A 209 -9.46 19.39 -10.97
CA ALA A 209 -10.39 20.51 -11.10
C ALA A 209 -9.70 21.88 -11.04
N THR A 210 -8.52 21.95 -10.40
CA THR A 210 -7.67 23.15 -10.35
C THR A 210 -6.64 23.21 -11.48
N GLU A 211 -6.70 22.29 -12.44
CA GLU A 211 -5.83 22.20 -13.62
C GLU A 211 -4.33 22.11 -13.32
N VAL A 212 -3.95 21.69 -12.10
CA VAL A 212 -2.55 21.46 -11.73
C VAL A 212 -2.10 20.12 -12.33
N ASN A 213 -1.07 20.16 -13.18
CA ASN A 213 -0.54 18.95 -13.80
C ASN A 213 0.12 18.02 -12.76
N PRO A 214 -0.36 16.76 -12.60
CA PRO A 214 0.29 15.79 -11.73
C PRO A 214 1.64 15.34 -12.27
N ASN A 215 2.57 15.03 -11.35
CA ASN A 215 3.87 14.46 -11.69
C ASN A 215 3.90 12.94 -11.46
N ASP A 216 5.06 12.34 -11.67
CA ASP A 216 5.31 10.91 -11.47
C ASP A 216 5.00 10.44 -10.03
N ILE A 217 5.39 11.23 -9.02
CA ILE A 217 5.10 10.93 -7.61
C ILE A 217 3.58 10.91 -7.36
N THR A 218 2.86 11.90 -7.90
CA THR A 218 1.40 11.91 -7.81
C THR A 218 0.81 10.67 -8.44
N MET A 219 1.25 10.31 -9.65
CA MET A 219 0.69 9.16 -10.37
C MET A 219 0.96 7.83 -9.69
N VAL A 220 2.14 7.63 -9.09
CA VAL A 220 2.43 6.44 -8.28
C VAL A 220 1.44 6.32 -7.12
N SER A 221 1.21 7.43 -6.41
CA SER A 221 0.33 7.46 -5.23
C SER A 221 -1.12 7.18 -5.62
N VAL A 222 -1.60 7.81 -6.69
CA VAL A 222 -2.96 7.60 -7.21
C VAL A 222 -3.14 6.17 -7.72
N LEU A 223 -2.18 5.60 -8.44
CA LEU A 223 -2.24 4.21 -8.91
C LEU A 223 -2.30 3.24 -7.73
N SER A 224 -1.52 3.49 -6.67
CA SER A 224 -1.56 2.69 -5.44
C SER A 224 -2.93 2.76 -4.78
N ALA A 225 -3.53 3.96 -4.65
CA ALA A 225 -4.88 4.12 -4.11
C ALA A 225 -5.93 3.41 -4.98
N CYS A 226 -5.81 3.50 -6.32
CA CYS A 226 -6.68 2.78 -7.24
C CYS A 226 -6.54 1.26 -7.10
N ALA A 227 -5.32 0.76 -6.89
CA ALA A 227 -5.04 -0.66 -6.70
C ALA A 227 -5.69 -1.22 -5.42
N VAL A 228 -5.73 -0.43 -4.34
CA VAL A 228 -6.40 -0.80 -3.09
C VAL A 228 -7.92 -0.80 -3.26
N LEU A 229 -8.48 0.25 -3.85
CA LEU A 229 -9.92 0.43 -4.01
C LEU A 229 -10.51 -0.36 -5.18
N GLY A 230 -9.68 -0.92 -6.06
CA GLY A 230 -10.13 -1.53 -7.31
C GLY A 230 -10.66 -0.51 -8.34
N ALA A 231 -10.27 0.77 -8.24
CA ALA A 231 -10.73 1.86 -9.10
C ALA A 231 -10.06 1.83 -10.49
N LEU A 232 -10.50 0.90 -11.33
CA LEU A 232 -9.92 0.59 -12.64
C LEU A 232 -10.07 1.75 -13.63
N GLU A 233 -11.21 2.43 -13.66
CA GLU A 233 -11.44 3.49 -14.64
C GLU A 233 -10.56 4.71 -14.35
N THR A 234 -10.45 5.09 -13.08
CA THR A 234 -9.52 6.14 -12.63
C THR A 234 -8.07 5.79 -12.95
N GLY A 235 -7.63 4.56 -12.68
CA GLY A 235 -6.26 4.15 -12.99
C GLY A 235 -5.96 4.03 -14.49
N LYS A 236 -6.94 3.63 -15.33
CA LYS A 236 -6.81 3.69 -16.80
C LYS A 236 -6.65 5.12 -17.30
N TRP A 237 -7.39 6.08 -16.72
CA TRP A 237 -7.20 7.50 -17.02
C TRP A 237 -5.77 7.93 -16.69
N VAL A 238 -5.25 7.52 -15.52
CA VAL A 238 -3.86 7.83 -15.11
C VAL A 238 -2.85 7.24 -16.09
N HIS A 239 -3.02 5.97 -16.49
CA HIS A 239 -2.14 5.35 -17.49
C HIS A 239 -2.19 6.08 -18.84
N SER A 240 -3.38 6.50 -19.30
CA SER A 240 -3.53 7.33 -20.49
C SER A 240 -2.86 8.70 -20.35
N TYR A 241 -2.95 9.33 -19.17
CA TYR A 241 -2.27 10.58 -18.88
C TYR A 241 -0.74 10.42 -18.95
N ILE A 242 -0.18 9.39 -18.30
CA ILE A 242 1.26 9.07 -18.32
C ILE A 242 1.78 8.99 -19.77
N ARG A 243 1.05 8.28 -20.64
CA ARG A 243 1.39 8.17 -22.07
C ARG A 243 1.28 9.50 -22.81
N ARG A 244 0.17 10.24 -22.65
CA ARG A 244 -0.07 11.51 -23.37
C ARG A 244 0.92 12.60 -22.98
N LYS A 245 1.33 12.65 -21.72
CA LYS A 245 2.31 13.62 -21.21
C LYS A 245 3.76 13.14 -21.34
N ALA A 246 3.97 11.96 -21.93
CA ALA A 246 5.28 11.33 -22.09
C ALA A 246 6.09 11.31 -20.78
N LEU A 247 5.42 11.01 -19.66
CA LEU A 247 6.11 10.84 -18.38
C LEU A 247 7.04 9.64 -18.48
N SER A 248 8.27 9.78 -17.97
CA SER A 248 9.25 8.70 -17.97
C SER A 248 8.71 7.51 -17.17
N LEU A 249 8.58 6.36 -17.80
CA LEU A 249 8.18 5.11 -17.15
C LEU A 249 9.36 4.56 -16.33
N THR A 250 9.62 5.22 -15.19
CA THR A 250 10.61 4.77 -14.22
C THR A 250 10.23 3.40 -13.65
N VAL A 251 11.19 2.69 -13.06
CA VAL A 251 10.91 1.40 -12.42
C VAL A 251 9.81 1.52 -11.36
N VAL A 252 9.77 2.63 -10.62
CA VAL A 252 8.75 2.89 -9.59
C VAL A 252 7.36 3.06 -10.24
N LEU A 253 7.24 3.94 -11.24
CA LEU A 253 5.97 4.19 -11.91
C LEU A 253 5.46 2.96 -12.67
N GLY A 254 6.36 2.24 -13.35
CA GLY A 254 6.01 1.01 -14.06
C GLY A 254 5.59 -0.11 -13.12
N THR A 255 6.26 -0.28 -11.98
CA THR A 255 5.86 -1.25 -10.95
C THR A 255 4.48 -0.90 -10.37
N ALA A 256 4.20 0.39 -10.14
CA ALA A 256 2.88 0.84 -9.68
C ALA A 256 1.77 0.55 -10.72
N LEU A 257 2.04 0.70 -12.03
CA LEU A 257 1.08 0.32 -13.08
C LEU A 257 0.83 -1.20 -13.12
N VAL A 258 1.88 -2.00 -12.98
CA VAL A 258 1.76 -3.47 -12.93
C VAL A 258 0.93 -3.90 -11.72
N ASP A 259 1.23 -3.38 -10.52
CA ASP A 259 0.48 -3.67 -9.29
C ASP A 259 -0.98 -3.23 -9.41
N PHE A 260 -1.23 -2.02 -9.92
CA PHE A 260 -2.57 -1.50 -10.18
C PHE A 260 -3.41 -2.45 -11.05
N TYR A 261 -2.92 -2.79 -12.25
CA TYR A 261 -3.69 -3.64 -13.15
C TYR A 261 -3.91 -5.05 -12.56
N ALA A 262 -2.90 -5.61 -11.90
CA ALA A 262 -3.03 -6.90 -11.23
C ALA A 262 -4.07 -6.88 -10.10
N LYS A 263 -4.08 -5.83 -9.27
CA LYS A 263 -5.02 -5.61 -8.16
C LYS A 263 -6.40 -5.08 -8.61
N CYS A 264 -6.59 -4.77 -9.88
CA CYS A 264 -7.90 -4.54 -10.50
C CYS A 264 -8.41 -5.77 -11.29
N GLY A 265 -7.70 -6.90 -11.24
CA GLY A 265 -8.09 -8.11 -11.96
C GLY A 265 -7.93 -8.00 -13.48
N CYS A 266 -7.06 -7.12 -13.98
CA CYS A 266 -6.77 -6.93 -15.40
C CYS A 266 -5.35 -7.43 -15.69
N ILE A 267 -5.12 -8.74 -15.50
CA ILE A 267 -3.77 -9.30 -15.50
C ILE A 267 -3.07 -9.20 -16.86
N GLU A 268 -3.82 -9.24 -17.96
CA GLU A 268 -3.28 -9.06 -19.32
C GLU A 268 -2.73 -7.64 -19.52
N ASP A 269 -3.39 -6.63 -18.97
CA ASP A 269 -2.90 -5.25 -19.04
C ASP A 269 -1.71 -5.03 -18.09
N ALA A 270 -1.64 -5.76 -16.97
CA ALA A 270 -0.45 -5.79 -16.12
C ALA A 270 0.76 -6.36 -16.86
N VAL A 271 0.58 -7.44 -17.65
CA VAL A 271 1.64 -8.01 -18.51
C VAL A 271 2.06 -6.99 -19.57
N LYS A 272 1.13 -6.34 -20.27
CA LYS A 272 1.48 -5.30 -21.25
C LYS A 272 2.25 -4.14 -20.62
N ALA A 273 1.83 -3.69 -19.43
CA ALA A 273 2.54 -2.64 -18.69
C ALA A 273 3.97 -3.10 -18.35
N PHE A 274 4.12 -4.33 -17.86
CA PHE A 274 5.42 -4.94 -17.59
C PHE A 274 6.30 -5.04 -18.85
N GLU A 275 5.76 -5.49 -19.98
CA GLU A 275 6.46 -5.62 -21.26
C GLU A 275 6.86 -4.26 -21.86
N SER A 276 6.13 -3.19 -21.55
CA SER A 276 6.47 -1.83 -21.99
C SER A 276 7.63 -1.18 -21.22
N MET A 277 8.04 -1.73 -20.08
CA MET A 277 9.10 -1.15 -19.25
C MET A 277 10.50 -1.36 -19.86
N PRO A 278 11.33 -0.31 -19.98
CA PRO A 278 12.68 -0.42 -20.53
C PRO A 278 13.65 -1.13 -19.58
N VAL A 279 13.47 -0.91 -18.27
CA VAL A 279 14.29 -1.50 -17.21
C VAL A 279 13.37 -2.17 -16.20
N ARG A 280 13.71 -3.40 -15.80
CA ARG A 280 12.97 -4.19 -14.82
C ARG A 280 13.93 -4.68 -13.76
N ASN A 281 13.55 -4.53 -12.49
CA ASN A 281 14.32 -5.04 -11.37
C ASN A 281 13.50 -6.09 -10.61
N SER A 282 14.07 -6.62 -9.53
CA SER A 282 13.42 -7.65 -8.70
C SER A 282 12.01 -7.26 -8.22
N TRP A 283 11.77 -5.97 -7.94
CA TRP A 283 10.46 -5.46 -7.50
C TRP A 283 9.40 -5.57 -8.59
N THR A 284 9.74 -5.20 -9.83
CA THR A 284 8.82 -5.28 -10.97
C THR A 284 8.42 -6.72 -11.28
N TRP A 285 9.38 -7.66 -11.27
CA TRP A 285 9.10 -9.09 -11.43
C TRP A 285 8.25 -9.63 -10.31
N THR A 286 8.57 -9.28 -9.07
CA THR A 286 7.83 -9.68 -7.87
C THR A 286 6.37 -9.21 -7.92
N ALA A 287 6.12 -7.96 -8.33
CA ALA A 287 4.77 -7.42 -8.47
C ALA A 287 3.94 -8.23 -9.47
N LEU A 288 4.51 -8.57 -10.64
CA LEU A 288 3.79 -9.37 -11.64
C LEU A 288 3.58 -10.82 -11.20
N ILE A 289 4.58 -11.47 -10.58
CA ILE A 289 4.48 -12.84 -10.06
C ILE A 289 3.38 -12.92 -9.00
N LYS A 290 3.38 -12.00 -8.03
CA LYS A 290 2.33 -11.92 -6.99
C LYS A 290 0.96 -11.65 -7.60
N GLY A 291 0.89 -10.74 -8.58
CA GLY A 291 -0.33 -10.42 -9.31
C GLY A 291 -0.91 -11.62 -10.07
N MET A 292 -0.07 -12.40 -10.75
CA MET A 292 -0.48 -13.63 -11.45
C MET A 292 -1.00 -14.68 -10.46
N ALA A 293 -0.28 -14.87 -9.35
CA ALA A 293 -0.66 -15.82 -8.30
C ALA A 293 -2.02 -15.48 -7.68
N SER A 294 -2.25 -14.21 -7.33
CA SER A 294 -3.53 -13.75 -6.76
C SER A 294 -4.68 -13.82 -7.79
N ASN A 295 -4.38 -13.74 -9.09
CA ASN A 295 -5.38 -13.89 -10.15
C ASN A 295 -5.68 -15.35 -10.56
N GLY A 296 -5.12 -16.33 -9.84
CA GLY A 296 -5.34 -17.76 -10.12
C GLY A 296 -4.50 -18.33 -11.26
N ARG A 297 -3.50 -17.59 -11.74
CA ARG A 297 -2.57 -18.01 -12.82
C ARG A 297 -1.25 -18.52 -12.25
N GLY A 298 -1.33 -19.42 -11.27
CA GLY A 298 -0.13 -19.79 -10.49
C GLY A 298 0.95 -20.52 -11.30
N ARG A 299 0.59 -21.37 -12.29
CA ARG A 299 1.60 -21.98 -13.17
C ARG A 299 2.40 -20.94 -13.96
N GLU A 300 1.71 -19.95 -14.52
CA GLU A 300 2.34 -18.86 -15.26
C GLU A 300 3.18 -17.96 -14.35
N ALA A 301 2.76 -17.78 -13.09
CA ALA A 301 3.59 -17.12 -12.08
C ALA A 301 4.92 -17.85 -11.83
N LEU A 302 4.93 -19.19 -11.82
CA LEU A 302 6.15 -20.00 -11.70
C LEU A 302 7.03 -19.96 -12.97
N GLU A 303 6.41 -19.85 -14.14
CA GLU A 303 7.12 -19.62 -15.41
C GLU A 303 7.79 -18.24 -15.44
N LEU A 304 7.11 -17.20 -14.93
CA LEU A 304 7.69 -15.88 -14.75
C LEU A 304 8.84 -15.89 -13.75
N PHE A 305 8.71 -16.61 -12.63
CA PHE A 305 9.82 -16.80 -11.68
C PHE A 305 11.04 -17.48 -12.34
N SER A 306 10.80 -18.49 -13.16
CA SER A 306 11.86 -19.14 -13.94
C SER A 306 12.50 -18.18 -14.95
N SER A 307 11.71 -17.30 -15.57
CA SER A 307 12.18 -16.27 -16.50
C SER A 307 12.99 -15.17 -15.81
N MET A 308 12.59 -14.75 -14.60
CA MET A 308 13.34 -13.84 -13.73
C MET A 308 14.74 -14.39 -13.44
N ARG A 309 14.84 -15.68 -13.12
CA ARG A 309 16.13 -16.36 -12.90
C ARG A 309 16.99 -16.41 -14.17
N LYS A 310 16.39 -16.73 -15.33
CA LYS A 310 17.09 -16.72 -16.62
C LYS A 310 17.61 -15.33 -17.00
N ALA A 311 16.94 -14.27 -16.53
CA ALA A 311 17.38 -12.89 -16.69
C ALA A 311 18.48 -12.47 -15.68
N ASN A 312 18.99 -13.39 -14.86
CA ASN A 312 19.96 -13.14 -13.78
C ASN A 312 19.49 -12.07 -12.78
N ILE A 313 18.19 -12.02 -12.50
CA ILE A 313 17.63 -11.14 -11.48
C ILE A 313 17.37 -11.98 -10.23
N GLU A 314 18.04 -11.62 -9.14
CA GLU A 314 17.92 -12.37 -7.89
C GLU A 314 16.54 -12.19 -7.24
N PRO A 315 15.87 -13.30 -6.89
CA PRO A 315 14.67 -13.29 -6.05
C PRO A 315 14.95 -12.66 -4.69
N THR A 316 13.95 -11.96 -4.15
CA THR A 316 13.93 -11.54 -2.75
C THR A 316 13.01 -12.44 -1.94
N ASP A 317 13.04 -12.27 -0.62
CA ASP A 317 12.03 -12.80 0.29
C ASP A 317 10.60 -12.50 -0.20
N VAL A 318 10.31 -11.28 -0.66
CA VAL A 318 8.98 -10.93 -1.17
C VAL A 318 8.64 -11.69 -2.46
N THR A 319 9.62 -11.98 -3.32
CA THR A 319 9.40 -12.82 -4.51
C THR A 319 8.90 -14.21 -4.13
N PHE A 320 9.50 -14.81 -3.08
CA PHE A 320 9.11 -16.14 -2.63
C PHE A 320 7.72 -16.19 -2.01
N ILE A 321 7.22 -15.11 -1.40
CA ILE A 321 5.81 -15.01 -1.02
C ILE A 321 4.92 -15.19 -2.27
N GLY A 322 5.22 -14.49 -3.38
CA GLY A 322 4.49 -14.64 -4.64
C GLY A 322 4.53 -16.06 -5.22
N VAL A 323 5.70 -16.71 -5.17
CA VAL A 323 5.91 -18.09 -5.65
C VAL A 323 5.13 -19.11 -4.80
N LEU A 324 5.18 -18.99 -3.46
CA LEU A 324 4.46 -19.88 -2.56
C LEU A 324 2.94 -19.67 -2.66
N LEU A 325 2.48 -18.43 -2.83
CA LEU A 325 1.07 -18.14 -3.14
C LEU A 325 0.63 -18.77 -4.46
N ALA A 326 1.48 -18.73 -5.49
CA ALA A 326 1.19 -19.38 -6.77
C ALA A 326 1.00 -20.89 -6.60
N CYS A 327 1.88 -21.53 -5.81
CA CYS A 327 1.78 -22.94 -5.46
C CYS A 327 0.50 -23.22 -4.66
N SER A 328 0.20 -22.40 -3.64
CA SER A 328 -0.99 -22.54 -2.79
C SER A 328 -2.28 -22.45 -3.60
N HIS A 329 -2.40 -21.43 -4.44
CA HIS A 329 -3.61 -21.15 -5.22
C HIS A 329 -3.82 -22.14 -6.36
N SER A 330 -2.79 -22.92 -6.71
CA SER A 330 -2.80 -23.94 -7.77
C SER A 330 -2.55 -25.36 -7.25
N CYS A 331 -2.56 -25.55 -5.92
CA CYS A 331 -2.43 -26.85 -5.25
C CYS A 331 -1.12 -27.60 -5.55
N LEU A 332 -0.05 -26.88 -5.87
CA LEU A 332 1.24 -27.47 -6.24
C LEU A 332 2.06 -27.74 -4.97
N VAL A 333 1.60 -28.68 -4.13
CA VAL A 333 2.21 -28.97 -2.81
C VAL A 333 3.71 -29.25 -2.93
N GLU A 334 4.09 -30.16 -3.83
CA GLU A 334 5.48 -30.56 -4.01
C GLU A 334 6.37 -29.46 -4.60
N GLU A 335 5.83 -28.58 -5.45
CA GLU A 335 6.56 -27.40 -5.92
C GLU A 335 6.74 -26.39 -4.79
N GLY A 336 5.69 -26.18 -3.97
CA GLY A 336 5.72 -25.26 -2.84
C GLY A 336 6.75 -25.66 -1.80
N ARG A 337 6.84 -26.97 -1.47
CA ARG A 337 7.90 -27.52 -0.60
C ARG A 337 9.30 -27.24 -1.16
N ARG A 338 9.52 -27.61 -2.42
CA ARG A 338 10.81 -27.39 -3.10
C ARG A 338 11.21 -25.93 -3.10
N HIS A 339 10.28 -25.02 -3.39
CA HIS A 339 10.55 -23.60 -3.38
C HIS A 339 10.82 -23.05 -1.98
N PHE A 340 10.07 -23.50 -0.97
CA PHE A 340 10.30 -23.13 0.42
C PHE A 340 11.70 -23.53 0.90
N ASP A 341 12.14 -24.76 0.60
CA ASP A 341 13.48 -25.24 0.94
C ASP A 341 14.58 -24.50 0.17
N SER A 342 14.35 -24.25 -1.13
CA SER A 342 15.30 -23.54 -1.98
C SER A 342 15.62 -22.13 -1.48
N MET A 343 14.68 -21.47 -0.78
CA MET A 343 14.91 -20.13 -0.22
C MET A 343 16.19 -20.08 0.62
N THR A 344 16.34 -21.04 1.54
CA THR A 344 17.49 -21.09 2.44
C THR A 344 18.69 -21.74 1.76
N GLN A 345 18.47 -22.84 1.03
CA GLN A 345 19.54 -23.66 0.46
C GLN A 345 20.25 -22.97 -0.72
N ASP A 346 19.49 -22.35 -1.62
CA ASP A 346 20.01 -21.81 -2.88
C ASP A 346 20.24 -20.29 -2.81
N TYR A 347 19.45 -19.56 -2.01
CA TYR A 347 19.47 -18.08 -1.99
C TYR A 347 19.89 -17.48 -0.64
N GLY A 348 20.08 -18.28 0.42
CA GLY A 348 20.40 -17.78 1.76
C GLY A 348 19.30 -16.92 2.39
N ILE A 349 18.07 -16.98 1.85
CA ILE A 349 16.92 -16.22 2.33
C ILE A 349 16.25 -17.01 3.44
N HIS A 350 16.27 -16.44 4.65
CA HIS A 350 15.64 -17.05 5.81
C HIS A 350 14.12 -16.84 5.77
N PRO A 351 13.30 -17.90 5.89
CA PRO A 351 11.85 -17.79 5.90
C PRO A 351 11.35 -16.88 7.04
N ARG A 352 10.61 -15.84 6.67
CA ARG A 352 9.81 -15.03 7.60
C ARG A 352 8.41 -15.59 7.82
N ILE A 353 7.69 -15.04 8.79
CA ILE A 353 6.32 -15.43 9.15
C ILE A 353 5.37 -15.50 7.94
N GLU A 354 5.56 -14.62 6.94
CA GLU A 354 4.75 -14.61 5.73
C GLU A 354 4.89 -15.90 4.91
N HIS A 355 6.10 -16.45 4.83
CA HIS A 355 6.38 -17.67 4.07
C HIS A 355 5.81 -18.90 4.76
N TYR A 356 5.95 -18.98 6.08
CA TYR A 356 5.30 -20.03 6.88
C TYR A 356 3.78 -19.97 6.73
N GLY A 357 3.19 -18.77 6.72
CA GLY A 357 1.78 -18.59 6.42
C GLY A 357 1.37 -19.15 5.06
N CYS A 358 2.18 -18.90 4.01
CA CYS A 358 1.92 -19.46 2.68
C CYS A 358 1.99 -20.99 2.67
N MET A 359 2.93 -21.59 3.41
CA MET A 359 3.03 -23.04 3.54
C MET A 359 1.87 -23.65 4.32
N VAL A 360 1.46 -23.01 5.41
CA VAL A 360 0.27 -23.41 6.18
C VAL A 360 -0.99 -23.32 5.31
N ASP A 361 -1.12 -22.27 4.49
CA ASP A 361 -2.22 -22.16 3.54
C ASP A 361 -2.17 -23.28 2.49
N LEU A 362 -1.01 -23.52 1.87
CA LEU A 362 -0.82 -24.56 0.86
C LEU A 362 -1.17 -25.96 1.39
N LEU A 363 -0.61 -26.35 2.54
CA LEU A 363 -0.80 -27.66 3.15
C LEU A 363 -2.23 -27.82 3.70
N GLY A 364 -2.76 -26.77 4.33
CA GLY A 364 -4.14 -26.74 4.82
C GLY A 364 -5.13 -26.97 3.68
N ARG A 365 -4.86 -26.45 2.49
CA ARG A 365 -5.78 -26.56 1.34
C ARG A 365 -5.78 -27.96 0.76
N ALA A 366 -4.62 -28.61 0.82
CA ALA A 366 -4.45 -29.99 0.43
C ALA A 366 -5.07 -30.98 1.42
N GLY A 367 -5.62 -30.52 2.55
CA GLY A 367 -6.20 -31.36 3.59
C GLY A 367 -5.18 -32.05 4.49
N LEU A 368 -3.91 -31.64 4.45
CA LEU A 368 -2.82 -32.23 5.24
C LEU A 368 -2.78 -31.65 6.66
N ILE A 369 -3.91 -31.69 7.37
CA ILE A 369 -4.12 -30.93 8.63
C ILE A 369 -3.12 -31.34 9.73
N ASP A 370 -2.87 -32.63 9.91
CA ASP A 370 -1.91 -33.12 10.91
C ASP A 370 -0.49 -32.63 10.62
N GLU A 371 -0.13 -32.59 9.34
CA GLU A 371 1.16 -32.10 8.90
C GLU A 371 1.29 -30.59 9.11
N VAL A 372 0.24 -29.81 8.81
CA VAL A 372 0.20 -28.36 9.09
C VAL A 372 0.43 -28.11 10.57
N HIS A 373 -0.27 -28.86 11.43
CA HIS A 373 -0.16 -28.71 12.87
C HIS A 373 1.26 -29.03 13.37
N GLN A 374 1.89 -30.09 12.86
CA GLN A 374 3.29 -30.41 13.17
C GLN A 374 4.26 -29.36 12.62
N PHE A 375 4.00 -28.85 11.40
CA PHE A 375 4.80 -27.81 10.76
C PHE A 375 4.81 -26.53 11.60
N ILE A 376 3.65 -26.09 12.09
CA ILE A 376 3.53 -24.92 12.98
C ILE A 376 4.30 -25.12 14.29
N ARG A 377 4.19 -26.30 14.90
CA ARG A 377 4.92 -26.63 16.14
C ARG A 377 6.45 -26.64 15.95
N ASN A 378 6.91 -26.95 14.75
CA ASN A 378 8.33 -27.01 14.42
C ASN A 378 8.88 -25.68 13.88
N MET A 379 8.08 -24.60 13.82
CA MET A 379 8.54 -23.31 13.35
C MET A 379 9.68 -22.78 14.25
N PRO A 380 10.80 -22.29 13.69
CA PRO A 380 11.88 -21.69 14.47
C PRO A 380 11.53 -20.28 14.98
N ILE A 381 10.35 -19.77 14.62
CA ILE A 381 9.82 -18.45 14.99
C ILE A 381 8.45 -18.62 15.63
N VAL A 382 8.07 -17.69 16.50
CA VAL A 382 6.77 -17.72 17.19
C VAL A 382 5.64 -17.55 16.17
N PRO A 383 4.70 -18.50 16.06
CA PRO A 383 3.54 -18.36 15.18
C PRO A 383 2.62 -17.24 15.65
N ASN A 384 2.14 -16.40 14.72
CA ASN A 384 1.21 -15.31 15.03
C ASN A 384 -0.26 -15.74 14.84
N ALA A 385 -1.20 -14.85 15.16
CA ALA A 385 -2.64 -15.11 15.03
C ALA A 385 -3.06 -15.49 13.60
N VAL A 386 -2.37 -14.96 12.58
CA VAL A 386 -2.67 -15.24 11.16
C VAL A 386 -2.39 -16.71 10.82
N VAL A 387 -1.23 -17.24 11.24
CA VAL A 387 -0.84 -18.64 11.02
C VAL A 387 -1.82 -19.61 11.69
N TRP A 388 -2.16 -19.37 12.96
CA TRP A 388 -3.12 -20.21 13.66
C TRP A 388 -4.54 -20.10 13.08
N ARG A 389 -4.96 -18.90 12.67
CA ARG A 389 -6.26 -18.69 11.99
C ARG A 389 -6.31 -19.40 10.65
N ALA A 390 -5.18 -19.48 9.95
CA ALA A 390 -5.07 -20.26 8.73
C ALA A 390 -5.31 -21.76 9.00
N LEU A 391 -4.67 -22.33 10.03
CA LEU A 391 -4.94 -23.70 10.46
C LEU A 391 -6.41 -23.91 10.89
N LEU A 392 -6.97 -23.00 11.69
CA LEU A 392 -8.36 -23.09 12.15
C LEU A 392 -9.35 -23.12 10.98
N SER A 393 -9.15 -22.23 10.02
CA SER A 393 -9.99 -22.25 8.82
C SER A 393 -9.82 -23.56 8.05
N ALA A 394 -8.65 -24.21 8.07
CA ALA A 394 -8.42 -25.48 7.38
C ALA A 394 -9.17 -26.62 8.05
N CYS A 395 -9.14 -26.60 9.38
CA CYS A 395 -9.94 -27.46 10.22
C CYS A 395 -11.44 -27.31 9.94
N THR A 396 -11.95 -26.10 9.73
CA THR A 396 -13.36 -25.88 9.35
C THR A 396 -13.73 -26.57 8.05
N VAL A 397 -12.88 -26.45 7.04
CA VAL A 397 -13.17 -26.99 5.70
C VAL A 397 -13.04 -28.51 5.66
N HIS A 398 -12.05 -29.05 6.36
CA HIS A 398 -11.80 -30.49 6.45
C HIS A 398 -12.50 -31.15 7.65
N LYS A 399 -13.37 -30.40 8.34
CA LYS A 399 -14.20 -30.86 9.48
C LYS A 399 -13.40 -31.48 10.64
N ASN A 400 -12.20 -30.97 10.91
CA ASN A 400 -11.35 -31.43 12.01
C ASN A 400 -11.59 -30.57 13.25
N VAL A 401 -12.43 -31.04 14.18
CA VAL A 401 -12.79 -30.29 15.38
C VAL A 401 -11.63 -30.18 16.37
N GLU A 402 -10.90 -31.28 16.60
CA GLU A 402 -9.87 -31.38 17.63
C GLU A 402 -8.73 -30.37 17.43
N ILE A 403 -8.16 -30.33 16.22
CA ILE A 403 -7.09 -29.38 15.89
C ILE A 403 -7.65 -27.95 15.78
N GLY A 404 -8.93 -27.80 15.39
CA GLY A 404 -9.62 -26.51 15.37
C GLY A 404 -9.73 -25.88 16.76
N GLU A 405 -10.11 -26.65 17.78
CA GLU A 405 -10.16 -26.18 19.17
C GLU A 405 -8.78 -25.76 19.68
N GLU A 406 -7.74 -26.55 19.39
CA GLU A 406 -6.38 -26.21 19.77
C GLU A 406 -5.90 -24.92 19.09
N ALA A 407 -6.17 -24.77 17.78
CA ALA A 407 -5.85 -23.54 17.06
C ALA A 407 -6.54 -22.32 17.69
N LEU A 408 -7.82 -22.42 18.09
CA LEU A 408 -8.53 -21.32 18.76
C LEU A 408 -7.92 -20.98 20.13
N LYS A 409 -7.50 -21.98 20.91
CA LYS A 409 -6.80 -21.76 22.20
C LYS A 409 -5.52 -20.96 22.01
N GLN A 410 -4.77 -21.24 20.93
CA GLN A 410 -3.55 -20.50 20.60
C GLN A 410 -3.83 -19.08 20.05
N ILE A 411 -4.94 -18.87 19.32
CA ILE A 411 -5.31 -17.54 18.80
C ILE A 411 -5.83 -16.60 19.89
N THR A 412 -6.59 -17.13 20.85
CA THR A 412 -7.26 -16.33 21.90
C THR A 412 -6.34 -15.34 22.63
N PRO A 413 -5.12 -15.71 23.09
CA PRO A 413 -4.22 -14.75 23.73
C PRO A 413 -3.59 -13.75 22.74
N LEU A 414 -3.54 -14.06 21.43
CA LEU A 414 -2.91 -13.23 20.40
C LEU A 414 -3.88 -12.20 19.81
N ASP A 415 -5.15 -12.57 19.63
CA ASP A 415 -6.17 -11.74 18.99
C ASP A 415 -7.58 -12.10 19.50
N PRO A 416 -7.92 -11.71 20.75
CA PRO A 416 -9.13 -12.16 21.45
C PRO A 416 -10.43 -11.58 20.88
N ASN A 417 -10.36 -10.42 20.21
CA ASN A 417 -11.52 -9.64 19.79
C ASN A 417 -11.94 -9.90 18.34
N HIS A 418 -11.21 -10.76 17.60
CA HIS A 418 -11.50 -11.02 16.21
C HIS A 418 -12.64 -12.03 16.04
N SER A 419 -13.82 -11.53 15.65
CA SER A 419 -15.06 -12.32 15.49
C SER A 419 -14.90 -13.56 14.60
N GLY A 420 -14.05 -13.47 13.57
CA GLY A 420 -13.81 -14.57 12.62
C GLY A 420 -13.32 -15.85 13.28
N ASN A 421 -12.61 -15.79 14.42
CA ASN A 421 -12.07 -16.97 15.09
C ASN A 421 -13.20 -17.84 15.65
N TYR A 422 -14.13 -17.22 16.38
CA TYR A 422 -15.30 -17.88 16.97
C TYR A 422 -16.27 -18.34 15.88
N ILE A 423 -16.46 -17.54 14.82
CA ILE A 423 -17.30 -17.89 13.68
C ILE A 423 -16.79 -19.16 13.00
N LEU A 424 -15.48 -19.28 12.75
CA LEU A 424 -14.89 -20.45 12.12
C LEU A 424 -15.08 -21.72 12.97
N LEU A 425 -14.81 -21.67 14.27
CA LEU A 425 -15.01 -22.85 15.13
C LEU A 425 -16.50 -23.23 15.26
N SER A 426 -17.38 -22.24 15.43
CA SER A 426 -18.84 -22.45 15.45
C SER A 426 -19.33 -23.13 14.16
N ASN A 427 -18.85 -22.68 13.01
CA ASN A 427 -19.16 -23.30 11.72
C ASN A 427 -18.56 -24.72 11.61
N THR A 428 -17.39 -24.96 12.21
CA THR A 428 -16.76 -26.30 12.25
C THR A 428 -17.65 -27.28 13.01
N TYR A 429 -18.11 -26.92 14.22
CA TYR A 429 -19.06 -27.72 15.00
C TYR A 429 -20.38 -27.96 14.25
N ALA A 430 -20.96 -26.92 13.64
CA ALA A 430 -22.17 -27.04 12.85
C ALA A 430 -22.01 -28.04 11.68
N SER A 431 -20.84 -28.01 11.00
CA SER A 431 -20.56 -28.88 9.84
C SER A 431 -20.48 -30.38 10.16
N VAL A 432 -20.29 -30.73 11.44
CA VAL A 432 -20.28 -32.11 11.97
C VAL A 432 -21.54 -32.43 12.78
N GLY A 433 -22.53 -31.54 12.82
CA GLY A 433 -23.80 -31.73 13.52
C GLY A 433 -23.77 -31.47 15.03
N GLN A 434 -22.69 -30.89 15.56
CA GLN A 434 -22.55 -30.51 16.98
C GLN A 434 -23.16 -29.11 17.23
N TRP A 435 -24.48 -29.00 17.04
CA TRP A 435 -25.19 -27.72 17.12
C TRP A 435 -25.13 -27.05 18.51
N LYS A 436 -25.06 -27.83 19.58
CA LYS A 436 -24.97 -27.30 20.96
C LYS A 436 -23.66 -26.57 21.20
N ASP A 437 -22.54 -27.16 20.77
CA ASP A 437 -21.21 -26.57 20.90
C ASP A 437 -21.08 -25.35 19.98
N ALA A 438 -21.63 -25.44 18.76
CA ALA A 438 -21.72 -24.30 17.84
C ALA A 438 -22.45 -23.09 18.47
N ALA A 439 -23.59 -23.33 19.13
CA ALA A 439 -24.35 -22.29 19.83
C ALA A 439 -23.61 -21.75 21.07
N MET A 440 -22.88 -22.61 21.79
CA MET A 440 -22.08 -22.20 22.94
C MET A 440 -20.98 -21.21 22.54
N ILE A 441 -20.26 -21.47 21.45
CA ILE A 441 -19.23 -20.56 20.93
C ILE A 441 -19.84 -19.20 20.51
N ARG A 442 -21.04 -19.20 19.91
CA ARG A 442 -21.75 -17.96 19.54
C ARG A 442 -22.18 -17.17 20.78
N LYS A 443 -22.64 -17.87 21.81
CA LYS A 443 -22.99 -17.27 23.10
C LYS A 443 -21.76 -16.63 23.75
N GLU A 444 -20.63 -17.32 23.79
CA GLU A 444 -19.37 -16.78 24.32
C GLU A 444 -18.93 -15.52 23.56
N MET A 445 -18.99 -15.55 22.22
CA MET A 445 -18.69 -14.38 21.38
C MET A 445 -19.57 -13.17 21.76
N ASN A 446 -20.87 -13.38 21.98
CA ASN A 446 -21.81 -12.34 22.39
C ASN A 446 -21.56 -11.84 23.82
N GLU A 447 -21.27 -12.74 24.78
CA GLU A 447 -20.96 -12.40 26.17
C GLU A 447 -19.69 -11.53 26.28
N ARG A 448 -18.73 -11.73 25.36
CA ARG A 448 -17.52 -10.91 25.24
C ARG A 448 -17.75 -9.59 24.49
N GLY A 449 -18.97 -9.32 24.00
CA GLY A 449 -19.30 -8.11 23.23
C GLY A 449 -18.69 -8.08 21.83
N ILE A 450 -18.24 -9.22 21.30
CA ILE A 450 -17.58 -9.30 20.00
C ILE A 450 -18.64 -9.32 18.90
N LYS A 451 -18.66 -8.31 18.04
CA LYS A 451 -19.62 -8.19 16.93
C LYS A 451 -19.09 -8.81 15.64
N LYS A 452 -19.98 -9.43 14.85
CA LYS A 452 -19.66 -9.94 13.51
C LYS A 452 -19.43 -8.75 12.56
N ILE A 453 -18.31 -8.78 11.83
CA ILE A 453 -18.06 -7.84 10.74
C ILE A 453 -19.07 -8.11 9.60
N PRO A 454 -19.85 -7.11 9.16
CA PRO A 454 -20.78 -7.29 8.06
C PRO A 454 -20.05 -7.52 6.73
N GLY A 455 -20.63 -8.35 5.87
CA GLY A 455 -20.11 -8.55 4.52
C GLY A 455 -20.54 -7.40 3.61
N CYS A 456 -19.59 -6.80 2.92
CA CYS A 456 -19.80 -5.70 1.99
C CYS A 456 -19.11 -5.97 0.64
N SER A 457 -19.85 -5.76 -0.44
CA SER A 457 -19.35 -5.84 -1.81
C SER A 457 -19.36 -4.46 -2.46
N LEU A 458 -18.26 -4.12 -3.13
CA LEU A 458 -18.06 -2.85 -3.82
C LEU A 458 -18.07 -3.10 -5.34
N ILE A 459 -18.66 -2.18 -6.10
CA ILE A 459 -18.62 -2.15 -7.57
C ILE A 459 -18.34 -0.73 -8.06
N GLU A 460 -17.39 -0.57 -8.99
CA GLU A 460 -17.13 0.71 -9.66
C GLU A 460 -17.89 0.77 -10.98
N LEU A 461 -18.73 1.79 -11.15
CA LEU A 461 -19.41 2.10 -12.41
C LEU A 461 -19.32 3.59 -12.69
N ASP A 462 -18.90 3.94 -13.92
CA ASP A 462 -18.75 5.32 -14.39
C ASP A 462 -17.96 6.22 -13.41
N GLY A 463 -16.90 5.67 -12.80
CA GLY A 463 -16.02 6.37 -11.85
C GLY A 463 -16.59 6.57 -10.45
N THR A 464 -17.77 6.00 -10.15
CA THR A 464 -18.38 6.00 -8.82
C THR A 464 -18.32 4.60 -8.21
N ILE A 465 -17.92 4.52 -6.93
CA ILE A 465 -17.90 3.27 -6.17
C ILE A 465 -19.23 3.15 -5.42
N PHE A 466 -19.94 2.05 -5.62
CA PHE A 466 -21.18 1.71 -4.93
C PHE A 466 -20.93 0.57 -3.94
N GLU A 467 -21.52 0.68 -2.75
CA GLU A 467 -21.36 -0.30 -1.67
C GLU A 467 -22.68 -1.04 -1.45
N PHE A 468 -22.59 -2.34 -1.18
CA PHE A 468 -23.74 -3.19 -0.92
C PHE A 468 -23.49 -4.01 0.33
N PHE A 469 -24.38 -3.88 1.32
CA PHE A 469 -24.43 -4.78 2.47
C PHE A 469 -25.58 -5.80 2.28
N ALA A 470 -25.49 -6.93 2.97
CA ALA A 470 -26.61 -7.88 2.99
C ALA A 470 -27.80 -7.23 3.70
N GLU A 471 -29.00 -7.40 3.14
CA GLU A 471 -30.28 -6.85 3.67
C GLU A 471 -30.33 -5.30 3.72
N ASP A 472 -29.45 -4.63 2.98
CA ASP A 472 -29.41 -3.18 2.88
C ASP A 472 -30.56 -2.65 2.02
N SER A 473 -31.19 -1.57 2.47
CA SER A 473 -32.24 -0.83 1.75
C SER A 473 -31.89 0.63 1.48
N ASP A 474 -30.71 1.10 1.88
CA ASP A 474 -30.29 2.50 1.82
C ASP A 474 -30.02 2.97 0.39
N HIS A 475 -29.78 2.04 -0.54
CA HIS A 475 -29.56 2.37 -1.94
C HIS A 475 -30.85 2.96 -2.58
N PRO A 476 -30.78 4.11 -3.30
CA PRO A 476 -31.97 4.75 -3.89
C PRO A 476 -32.78 3.87 -4.85
N GLN A 477 -32.12 2.88 -5.46
CA GLN A 477 -32.71 1.91 -6.38
C GLN A 477 -32.88 0.52 -5.75
N SER A 478 -32.90 0.39 -4.42
CA SER A 478 -32.93 -0.89 -3.71
C SER A 478 -34.02 -1.83 -4.26
N ARG A 479 -35.27 -1.35 -4.38
CA ARG A 479 -36.39 -2.14 -4.93
C ARG A 479 -36.07 -2.82 -6.27
N GLU A 480 -35.52 -2.05 -7.22
CA GLU A 480 -35.20 -2.54 -8.57
C GLU A 480 -34.05 -3.56 -8.55
N ILE A 481 -33.11 -3.39 -7.61
CA ILE A 481 -31.98 -4.30 -7.41
C ILE A 481 -32.47 -5.63 -6.84
N TYR A 482 -33.36 -5.62 -5.83
CA TYR A 482 -33.94 -6.84 -5.27
C TYR A 482 -34.81 -7.57 -6.30
N GLU A 483 -35.66 -6.86 -7.05
CA GLU A 483 -36.43 -7.45 -8.17
C GLU A 483 -35.50 -8.12 -9.20
N LYS A 484 -34.33 -7.52 -9.47
CA LYS A 484 -33.33 -8.12 -10.35
C LYS A 484 -32.63 -9.32 -9.74
N VAL A 485 -32.36 -9.31 -8.43
CA VAL A 485 -31.79 -10.47 -7.72
C VAL A 485 -32.75 -11.65 -7.81
N ASP A 486 -34.05 -11.44 -7.59
CA ASP A 486 -35.04 -12.50 -7.67
C ASP A 486 -35.09 -13.14 -9.07
N GLU A 487 -35.17 -12.32 -10.13
CA GLU A 487 -35.07 -12.78 -11.53
C GLU A 487 -33.77 -13.56 -11.78
N MET A 488 -32.64 -13.03 -11.29
CA MET A 488 -31.34 -13.66 -11.45
C MET A 488 -31.26 -15.02 -10.76
N ILE A 489 -31.80 -15.13 -9.54
CA ILE A 489 -31.83 -16.36 -8.75
C ILE A 489 -32.74 -17.41 -9.41
N GLU A 490 -33.92 -17.03 -9.89
CA GLU A 490 -34.81 -17.93 -10.63
C GLU A 490 -34.14 -18.49 -11.89
N ASN A 491 -33.47 -17.64 -12.66
CA ASN A 491 -32.79 -18.04 -13.88
C ASN A 491 -31.65 -19.04 -13.63
N ILE A 492 -30.85 -18.84 -12.57
CA ILE A 492 -29.80 -19.80 -12.24
C ILE A 492 -30.34 -21.08 -11.60
N LYS A 493 -31.48 -21.04 -10.88
CA LYS A 493 -32.17 -22.24 -10.38
C LYS A 493 -32.60 -23.14 -11.55
N MET A 494 -33.15 -22.55 -12.62
CA MET A 494 -33.46 -23.29 -13.85
C MET A 494 -32.21 -23.90 -14.52
N ALA A 495 -31.03 -23.30 -14.31
CA ALA A 495 -29.76 -23.81 -14.78
C ALA A 495 -29.07 -24.81 -13.81
N GLY A 496 -29.74 -25.21 -12.72
CA GLY A 496 -29.26 -26.23 -11.77
C GLY A 496 -28.62 -25.67 -10.49
N TYR A 497 -28.80 -24.39 -10.17
CA TYR A 497 -28.37 -23.81 -8.90
C TYR A 497 -29.21 -24.35 -7.72
N VAL A 498 -28.53 -24.82 -6.68
CA VAL A 498 -29.13 -25.20 -5.40
C VAL A 498 -28.54 -24.31 -4.30
N PRO A 499 -29.35 -23.49 -3.60
CA PRO A 499 -28.86 -22.66 -2.50
C PRO A 499 -28.24 -23.50 -1.38
N ASN A 500 -27.06 -23.11 -0.90
CA ASN A 500 -26.44 -23.72 0.27
C ASN A 500 -26.80 -22.93 1.53
N THR A 501 -27.66 -23.49 2.37
CA THR A 501 -28.16 -22.87 3.61
C THR A 501 -27.30 -23.14 4.83
N ALA A 502 -26.16 -23.84 4.70
CA ALA A 502 -25.29 -24.21 5.82
C ALA A 502 -24.69 -22.98 6.56
N ASP A 503 -24.56 -21.84 5.87
CA ASP A 503 -24.06 -20.58 6.44
C ASP A 503 -25.18 -19.63 6.92
N ALA A 504 -26.46 -20.01 6.78
CA ALA A 504 -27.61 -19.20 7.17
C ALA A 504 -27.87 -19.25 8.70
N ARG A 505 -28.67 -18.31 9.23
CA ARG A 505 -29.04 -18.26 10.65
C ARG A 505 -29.66 -19.61 11.08
N LEU A 506 -29.19 -20.15 12.21
CA LEU A 506 -29.57 -21.48 12.70
C LEU A 506 -31.05 -21.57 13.13
N ASP A 507 -31.64 -20.44 13.53
CA ASP A 507 -32.94 -20.37 14.21
C ASP A 507 -34.14 -20.03 13.30
N VAL A 508 -33.96 -20.04 11.97
CA VAL A 508 -35.01 -19.71 11.00
C VAL A 508 -35.37 -20.89 10.10
N ASP A 509 -36.60 -20.89 9.60
CA ASP A 509 -37.14 -21.94 8.72
C ASP A 509 -36.34 -22.03 7.41
N GLU A 510 -36.33 -23.22 6.79
CA GLU A 510 -35.50 -23.51 5.61
C GLU A 510 -35.82 -22.60 4.41
N SER A 511 -37.08 -22.15 4.29
CA SER A 511 -37.50 -21.15 3.29
C SER A 511 -36.90 -19.77 3.54
N GLU A 512 -36.81 -19.34 4.80
CA GLU A 512 -36.23 -18.05 5.18
C GLU A 512 -34.70 -18.07 5.04
N LYS A 513 -34.07 -19.21 5.33
CA LYS A 513 -32.63 -19.43 5.06
C LYS A 513 -32.29 -19.26 3.57
N GLN A 514 -33.14 -19.77 2.68
CA GLN A 514 -32.95 -19.64 1.22
C GLN A 514 -33.08 -18.19 0.73
N VAL A 515 -34.01 -17.41 1.32
CA VAL A 515 -34.15 -15.98 1.02
C VAL A 515 -32.93 -15.20 1.51
N SER A 516 -32.48 -15.48 2.74
CA SER A 516 -31.30 -14.81 3.32
C SER A 516 -30.03 -15.00 2.48
N VAL A 517 -29.75 -16.23 2.01
CA VAL A 517 -28.57 -16.48 1.14
C VAL A 517 -28.71 -15.86 -0.25
N SER A 518 -29.93 -15.60 -0.72
CA SER A 518 -30.18 -14.94 -2.00
C SER A 518 -29.85 -13.44 -1.96
N HIS A 519 -29.94 -12.81 -0.78
CA HIS A 519 -29.69 -11.39 -0.57
C HIS A 519 -28.27 -11.06 -0.06
N HIS A 520 -27.31 -11.95 -0.29
CA HIS A 520 -25.91 -11.62 -0.02
C HIS A 520 -25.42 -10.45 -0.88
N SER A 521 -24.57 -9.60 -0.29
CA SER A 521 -24.03 -8.38 -0.94
C SER A 521 -23.43 -8.62 -2.33
N GLU A 522 -22.83 -9.79 -2.56
CA GLU A 522 -22.21 -10.17 -3.83
C GLU A 522 -23.26 -10.26 -4.93
N LYS A 523 -24.41 -10.87 -4.62
CA LYS A 523 -25.53 -11.04 -5.56
C LYS A 523 -26.21 -9.71 -5.85
N LEU A 524 -26.36 -8.85 -4.83
CA LEU A 524 -26.84 -7.48 -4.99
C LEU A 524 -25.94 -6.67 -5.93
N ALA A 525 -24.62 -6.70 -5.69
CA ALA A 525 -23.64 -6.00 -6.52
C ALA A 525 -23.63 -6.54 -7.97
N ILE A 526 -23.72 -7.86 -8.16
CA ILE A 526 -23.80 -8.46 -9.50
C ILE A 526 -25.10 -8.05 -10.21
N ALA A 527 -26.24 -8.09 -9.53
CA ALA A 527 -27.52 -7.66 -10.09
C ALA A 527 -27.48 -6.20 -10.53
N PHE A 528 -26.95 -5.31 -9.68
CA PHE A 528 -26.74 -3.91 -10.03
C PHE A 528 -25.80 -3.75 -11.24
N GLY A 529 -24.70 -4.49 -11.28
CA GLY A 529 -23.79 -4.56 -12.42
C GLY A 529 -24.48 -5.01 -13.72
N LEU A 530 -25.35 -6.03 -13.65
CA LEU A 530 -26.13 -6.51 -14.80
C LEU A 530 -27.14 -5.46 -15.31
N MET A 531 -27.72 -4.66 -14.41
CA MET A 531 -28.69 -3.60 -14.77
C MET A 531 -28.02 -2.41 -15.46
N LYS A 532 -26.85 -1.99 -14.96
CA LYS A 532 -26.22 -0.73 -15.37
C LYS A 532 -25.18 -0.91 -16.47
N SER A 533 -24.54 -2.07 -16.56
CA SER A 533 -23.49 -2.32 -17.56
C SER A 533 -24.06 -2.77 -18.91
N ARG A 534 -23.32 -2.45 -19.98
CA ARG A 534 -23.67 -2.86 -21.34
C ARG A 534 -23.59 -4.38 -21.52
N PRO A 535 -24.40 -4.98 -22.41
CA PRO A 535 -24.22 -6.35 -22.89
C PRO A 535 -22.76 -6.68 -23.23
N GLY A 536 -22.23 -7.76 -22.64
CA GLY A 536 -20.85 -8.23 -22.80
C GLY A 536 -19.80 -7.57 -21.90
N ALA A 537 -20.13 -6.49 -21.18
CA ALA A 537 -19.16 -5.83 -20.30
C ALA A 537 -18.80 -6.71 -19.08
N THR A 538 -17.51 -6.81 -18.75
CA THR A 538 -17.03 -7.51 -17.56
C THR A 538 -17.51 -6.79 -16.29
N ILE A 539 -18.13 -7.52 -15.37
CA ILE A 539 -18.53 -7.00 -14.06
C ILE A 539 -17.38 -7.25 -13.08
N ARG A 540 -16.88 -6.20 -12.42
CA ARG A 540 -15.79 -6.31 -11.44
C ARG A 540 -16.30 -5.89 -10.07
N LEU A 541 -16.07 -6.71 -9.07
CA LEU A 541 -16.47 -6.41 -7.70
C LEU A 541 -15.39 -6.83 -6.70
N SER A 542 -15.34 -6.13 -5.57
CA SER A 542 -14.46 -6.47 -4.46
C SER A 542 -15.25 -6.70 -3.18
N LYS A 543 -14.92 -7.77 -2.46
CA LYS A 543 -15.56 -8.20 -1.23
C LYS A 543 -14.60 -8.01 -0.06
N ASN A 544 -15.11 -7.43 1.03
CA ASN A 544 -14.33 -7.21 2.25
C ASN A 544 -14.06 -8.49 3.07
N LEU A 545 -14.77 -9.57 2.77
CA LEU A 545 -14.65 -10.90 3.36
C LEU A 545 -14.34 -11.92 2.26
N ARG A 546 -14.19 -13.18 2.64
CA ARG A 546 -14.11 -14.28 1.69
C ARG A 546 -15.48 -14.50 1.04
N VAL A 547 -15.50 -14.78 -0.27
CA VAL A 547 -16.73 -15.18 -0.96
C VAL A 547 -17.16 -16.55 -0.42
N CYS A 548 -18.40 -16.66 0.05
CA CYS A 548 -18.93 -17.94 0.54
C CYS A 548 -19.15 -18.95 -0.59
N VAL A 549 -19.28 -20.23 -0.23
CA VAL A 549 -19.46 -21.33 -1.19
C VAL A 549 -20.70 -21.13 -2.06
N ASP A 550 -21.77 -20.63 -1.45
CA ASP A 550 -23.03 -20.34 -2.13
C ASP A 550 -22.87 -19.22 -3.18
N CYS A 551 -22.34 -18.06 -2.79
CA CYS A 551 -22.11 -16.95 -3.71
C CYS A 551 -21.15 -17.32 -4.84
N HIS A 552 -20.11 -18.11 -4.56
CA HIS A 552 -19.19 -18.60 -5.57
C HIS A 552 -19.91 -19.47 -6.62
N SER A 553 -20.72 -20.43 -6.15
CA SER A 553 -21.50 -21.33 -7.02
C SER A 553 -22.57 -20.59 -7.82
N ALA A 554 -23.25 -19.63 -7.19
CA ALA A 554 -24.20 -18.75 -7.87
C ALA A 554 -23.50 -17.93 -8.97
N THR A 555 -22.38 -17.27 -8.64
CA THR A 555 -21.64 -16.41 -9.59
C THR A 555 -21.18 -17.18 -10.83
N LYS A 556 -20.75 -18.44 -10.67
CA LYS A 556 -20.48 -19.32 -11.81
C LYS A 556 -21.68 -19.44 -12.74
N LEU A 557 -22.82 -19.84 -12.21
CA LEU A 557 -24.02 -20.02 -13.04
C LEU A 557 -24.52 -18.69 -13.62
N ILE A 558 -24.41 -17.58 -12.88
CA ILE A 558 -24.72 -16.24 -13.40
C ILE A 558 -23.83 -15.92 -14.60
N SER A 559 -22.52 -16.17 -14.52
CA SER A 559 -21.57 -15.91 -15.63
C SER A 559 -21.97 -16.65 -16.91
N LYS A 560 -22.49 -17.88 -16.78
CA LYS A 560 -22.96 -18.71 -17.89
C LYS A 560 -24.31 -18.24 -18.44
N VAL A 561 -25.29 -18.06 -17.56
CA VAL A 561 -26.69 -17.74 -17.92
C VAL A 561 -26.78 -16.35 -18.56
N TYR A 562 -26.07 -15.37 -18.03
CA TYR A 562 -26.10 -13.99 -18.53
C TYR A 562 -25.01 -13.69 -19.57
N ASN A 563 -24.19 -14.69 -19.92
CA ASN A 563 -23.04 -14.54 -20.83
C ASN A 563 -22.17 -13.33 -20.44
N ARG A 564 -21.64 -13.38 -19.22
CA ARG A 564 -20.89 -12.29 -18.59
C ARG A 564 -19.64 -12.83 -17.95
N GLU A 565 -18.52 -12.17 -18.21
CA GLU A 565 -17.33 -12.33 -17.38
C GLU A 565 -17.53 -11.55 -16.08
N ILE A 566 -17.37 -12.22 -14.94
CA ILE A 566 -17.50 -11.62 -13.61
C ILE A 566 -16.18 -11.84 -12.88
N VAL A 567 -15.56 -10.76 -12.43
CA VAL A 567 -14.32 -10.81 -11.66
C VAL A 567 -14.62 -10.39 -10.23
N VAL A 568 -14.41 -11.30 -9.29
CA VAL A 568 -14.61 -11.06 -7.87
C VAL A 568 -13.28 -11.08 -7.15
N ARG A 569 -12.88 -9.96 -6.58
CA ARG A 569 -11.76 -9.88 -5.64
C ARG A 569 -12.25 -10.14 -4.23
N ASP A 570 -11.76 -11.16 -3.55
CA ASP A 570 -11.91 -11.29 -2.10
C ASP A 570 -10.65 -10.78 -1.38
N ARG A 571 -10.54 -10.97 -0.05
CA ARG A 571 -9.36 -10.55 0.72
C ARG A 571 -8.03 -11.08 0.17
N ASN A 572 -8.03 -12.25 -0.45
CA ASN A 572 -6.80 -13.01 -0.72
C ASN A 572 -6.54 -13.21 -2.21
N ARG A 573 -7.57 -13.18 -3.07
CA ARG A 573 -7.42 -13.50 -4.50
C ARG A 573 -8.55 -12.95 -5.36
N PHE A 574 -8.37 -13.09 -6.67
CA PHE A 574 -9.41 -12.93 -7.67
C PHE A 574 -9.99 -14.29 -8.05
N HIS A 575 -11.28 -14.25 -8.32
CA HIS A 575 -12.06 -15.30 -8.96
C HIS A 575 -12.55 -14.74 -10.28
N HIS A 576 -12.09 -15.32 -11.37
CA HIS A 576 -12.51 -14.96 -12.72
C HIS A 576 -13.55 -15.96 -13.18
N PHE A 577 -14.81 -15.54 -13.21
CA PHE A 577 -15.95 -16.36 -13.60
C PHE A 577 -16.30 -16.14 -15.06
N LYS A 578 -16.31 -17.21 -15.84
CA LYS A 578 -16.62 -17.17 -17.26
C LYS A 578 -17.18 -18.51 -17.70
N ASP A 579 -18.29 -18.50 -18.44
CA ASP A 579 -18.94 -19.69 -18.99
C ASP A 579 -19.27 -20.79 -17.96
N GLY A 580 -19.52 -20.41 -16.69
CA GLY A 580 -19.81 -21.36 -15.61
C GLY A 580 -18.57 -21.90 -14.90
N LEU A 581 -17.37 -21.50 -15.32
CA LEU A 581 -16.10 -21.88 -14.73
C LEU A 581 -15.56 -20.72 -13.88
N CYS A 582 -14.66 -21.05 -12.96
CA CYS A 582 -13.91 -20.08 -12.18
C CYS A 582 -12.42 -20.40 -12.32
N SER A 583 -11.57 -19.38 -12.40
CA SER A 583 -10.09 -19.54 -12.40
C SER A 583 -9.53 -20.29 -11.19
N CYS A 584 -10.34 -20.54 -10.17
CA CYS A 584 -10.01 -21.28 -8.97
C CYS A 584 -10.20 -22.81 -9.09
N ASN A 585 -10.81 -23.29 -10.18
CA ASN A 585 -11.13 -24.71 -10.47
C ASN A 585 -11.90 -25.45 -9.36
N ASP A 586 -12.75 -24.76 -8.60
CA ASP A 586 -13.54 -25.30 -7.46
C ASP A 586 -12.74 -25.90 -6.31
N TYR A 587 -11.42 -25.93 -6.43
CA TYR A 587 -10.51 -26.26 -5.34
C TYR A 587 -10.66 -25.26 -4.17
N CYS A 588 -11.23 -24.09 -4.45
CA CYS A 588 -11.10 -22.91 -3.61
C CYS A 588 -12.31 -22.59 -2.75
N THR A 589 -13.16 -23.56 -2.39
CA THR A 589 -13.91 -23.43 -1.13
C THR A 589 -12.96 -23.38 0.07
N VAL A 590 -11.74 -23.90 -0.10
CA VAL A 590 -10.66 -23.96 0.89
C VAL A 590 -9.64 -22.85 0.65
N SER A 591 -9.62 -21.77 1.45
CA SER A 591 -8.41 -20.94 1.60
C SER A 591 -8.34 -20.09 2.83
N PHE A 592 -7.09 -19.99 3.27
CA PHE A 592 -6.66 -19.47 4.53
C PHE A 592 -6.18 -18.04 4.39
N HIS A 593 -6.15 -17.33 5.51
CA HIS A 593 -5.54 -16.00 5.57
C HIS A 593 -4.07 -16.14 5.18
N CYS A 594 -3.72 -15.71 3.96
CA CYS A 594 -2.35 -15.52 3.54
C CYS A 594 -1.96 -14.06 3.74
N PHE A 595 -0.71 -13.86 4.14
CA PHE A 595 -0.11 -12.57 4.43
C PHE A 595 -0.20 -11.63 3.21
N GLY A 596 -1.16 -10.72 3.24
CA GLY A 596 -0.97 -9.38 2.70
C GLY A 596 -0.33 -8.53 3.80
N HIS A 597 0.46 -7.53 3.41
CA HIS A 597 0.54 -6.32 4.22
C HIS A 597 -0.89 -5.80 4.50
N ASN A 598 -1.04 -4.76 5.30
CA ASN A 598 -2.26 -3.96 5.31
C ASN A 598 -2.58 -3.43 3.88
N ASP A 599 -2.95 -4.29 2.92
CA ASP A 599 -3.82 -3.96 1.79
C ASP A 599 -5.25 -3.88 2.36
N GLY A 600 -5.36 -3.19 3.50
CA GLY A 600 -6.63 -2.84 4.10
C GLY A 600 -7.34 -2.01 3.05
N ILE A 601 -8.38 -2.58 2.46
CA ILE A 601 -9.52 -1.75 2.12
C ILE A 601 -9.87 -1.10 3.45
N CYS A 602 -9.58 0.20 3.58
CA CYS A 602 -10.00 1.01 4.70
C CYS A 602 -11.53 0.94 4.77
N TRP A 603 -12.02 0.07 5.63
CA TRP A 603 -13.31 0.24 6.29
C TRP A 603 -13.02 1.16 7.46
N VAL A 604 -12.97 2.45 7.18
CA VAL A 604 -13.11 3.45 8.23
C VAL A 604 -14.59 3.40 8.60
N ASP A 605 -14.88 2.96 9.83
CA ASP A 605 -16.20 3.13 10.43
C ASP A 605 -16.52 4.63 10.45
N PHE A 606 -17.40 5.08 9.55
CA PHE A 606 -18.11 6.33 9.72
C PHE A 606 -19.31 6.02 10.61
N ASP A 607 -19.10 6.12 11.93
CA ASP A 607 -19.95 6.94 12.80
C ASP A 607 -19.81 6.55 14.27
N GLY A 608 -19.48 7.55 15.08
CA GLY A 608 -19.77 7.57 16.51
C GLY A 608 -21.28 7.68 16.78
N SER A 609 -22.12 6.92 16.08
CA SER A 609 -23.55 6.79 16.36
C SER A 609 -23.99 5.34 16.33
N THR A 610 -24.58 4.94 17.44
CA THR A 610 -25.39 3.74 17.62
C THR A 610 -26.43 3.60 16.52
N TYR A 611 -26.18 2.72 15.55
CA TYR A 611 -27.26 2.02 14.86
C TYR A 611 -27.58 0.76 15.66
N GLY A 612 -28.66 0.86 16.43
CA GLY A 612 -29.38 -0.31 16.89
C GLY A 612 -30.10 -0.92 15.70
N CYS A 613 -29.70 -2.13 15.31
CA CYS A 613 -30.56 -3.01 14.53
C CYS A 613 -30.90 -4.23 15.40
N PHE A 614 -32.20 -4.41 15.56
CA PHE A 614 -32.87 -5.41 16.37
C PHE A 614 -32.55 -6.85 15.88
N TRP A 615 -32.31 -7.73 16.86
CA TRP A 615 -32.29 -9.21 16.84
C TRP A 615 -31.16 -9.93 16.09
#